data_AF-A0A947HLA4-F1
#
_entry.id   AF-A0A947HLA4-F1
#
_cell.length_a   1.000
_cell.length_b   1.000
_cell.length_c   1.000
_cell.angle_alpha   90.00
_cell.angle_beta   90.00
_cell.angle_gamma   90.00
#
_symmetry.space_group_name_H-M   'P 1'
#
loop_
_entity.id
_entity.type
_entity.pdbx_description
1 polymer ?
#
loop_
_entity_poly.entity_id
_entity_poly.type
_entity_poly.pdbx_seq_one_letter_code
_entity_poly.pdbx_strand_id
1 'polypeptide(L)'
;MTNRLSSFSAKSLALGAGLLLGAAACSDDAATTTPTSDVSSDAAGTDDTGGADATDSDTAGADTAGTDGSDSDTSETPADPGALLGLTMSSTVGVLLDELEGEARTRAIAHLEKQPDSFWEERARRQIEATSYRLVFRNLYFEPEEGKGILPLPPVELWKLTFKGKPELRVIDGHQVYAVDYDFASTLLGPADDVIRADARFTAAGTVVEESFVLPVDPEHIFERTGYACMDEADFPPNSVDTENARLFYDDLCEGGVLVENDGCHLSYPIPDLSCPDAVKQHIGAVETVVRFERLPWDQVVADSVRVGSQIPGVSELRAMPEGVADNRIVYRYFAPDSCAISEGCVGGAGWRRLLMFTATVQNLGAVDAALGDVSAGSGPVENKLVSLSECHGHMHFNHYGNFTFGNGENQLGSKRAFCLESTWRYFNNEDTPFTHPYTCSYQGTAAGWGDDYIAGLD
;
A
#
# COMPACT_ATOMS: atom_id res chain seq x y z
N MET A 1 25.56 -26.81 29.76
CA MET A 1 24.31 -26.40 30.43
C MET A 1 24.54 -25.04 31.07
N THR A 2 23.70 -24.08 30.65
CA THR A 2 23.40 -22.76 31.26
C THR A 2 24.53 -21.75 31.45
N ASN A 3 24.59 -20.85 30.47
CA ASN A 3 25.13 -19.49 30.52
C ASN A 3 24.48 -18.65 31.63
N ARG A 4 25.26 -17.76 32.26
CA ARG A 4 24.74 -16.55 32.92
C ARG A 4 25.54 -15.31 32.50
N LEU A 5 24.76 -14.40 31.95
CA LEU A 5 24.98 -13.00 31.61
C LEU A 5 25.93 -12.24 32.55
N SER A 6 26.91 -11.56 31.94
CA SER A 6 27.64 -10.44 32.52
C SER A 6 26.98 -9.13 32.11
N SER A 7 26.60 -8.33 33.11
CA SER A 7 26.15 -6.95 32.97
C SER A 7 27.29 -6.02 32.55
N PHE A 8 26.98 -5.01 31.74
CA PHE A 8 27.82 -3.82 31.61
C PHE A 8 26.99 -2.59 31.99
N SER A 9 27.48 -1.91 33.01
CA SER A 9 26.98 -0.63 33.52
C SER A 9 27.90 0.47 32.97
N ALA A 10 27.33 1.43 32.24
CA ALA A 10 28.00 2.69 31.93
C ALA A 10 27.19 3.81 32.62
N LYS A 11 27.74 4.33 33.71
CA LYS A 11 27.29 5.55 34.37
C LYS A 11 28.00 6.76 33.77
N SER A 12 27.24 7.86 33.72
CA SER A 12 27.64 9.27 33.62
C SER A 12 27.79 9.78 32.18
N LEU A 13 27.04 10.78 31.70
CA LEU A 13 26.87 12.12 32.25
C LEU A 13 25.48 12.69 31.89
N ALA A 14 24.75 13.17 32.89
CA ALA A 14 23.57 14.00 32.69
C ALA A 14 24.00 15.47 32.62
N LEU A 15 23.80 16.11 31.47
CA LEU A 15 23.54 17.55 31.39
C LEU A 15 22.25 17.71 30.58
N GLY A 16 21.28 18.39 31.19
CA GLY A 16 19.91 18.45 30.72
C GLY A 16 19.71 19.27 29.45
N ALA A 17 18.88 18.71 28.57
CA ALA A 17 17.83 19.41 27.87
C ALA A 17 16.74 18.36 27.63
N GLY A 18 15.61 18.47 28.31
CA GLY A 18 14.46 17.61 28.07
C GLY A 18 13.92 17.88 26.66
N LEU A 19 14.33 17.06 25.71
CA LEU A 19 13.84 17.09 24.35
C LEU A 19 12.71 16.05 24.28
N LEU A 20 11.47 16.50 24.43
CA LEU A 20 10.29 15.70 24.15
C LEU A 20 10.37 15.25 22.68
N LEU A 21 10.63 13.97 22.46
CA LEU A 21 10.31 13.34 21.18
C LEU A 21 8.78 13.22 21.13
N GLY A 22 8.16 13.97 20.23
CA GLY A 22 6.79 13.69 19.82
C GLY A 22 6.83 12.63 18.73
N ALA A 23 6.07 11.56 18.90
CA ALA A 23 5.53 10.86 17.75
C ALA A 23 4.12 11.41 17.53
N ALA A 24 3.72 11.58 16.28
CA ALA A 24 2.34 11.91 15.98
C ALA A 24 1.51 10.62 16.08
N ALA A 25 0.61 10.59 17.04
CA ALA A 25 -0.48 9.63 17.11
C ALA A 25 -1.71 10.43 17.52
N CYS A 26 -2.82 10.21 16.83
CA CYS A 26 -4.06 10.93 17.05
C CYS A 26 -4.63 10.56 18.43
N SER A 27 -5.09 11.56 19.18
CA SER A 27 -5.71 11.35 20.49
C SER A 27 -7.12 11.92 20.49
N ASP A 28 -8.07 11.14 21.00
CA ASP A 28 -9.47 11.55 21.19
C ASP A 28 -9.65 12.54 22.36
N ASP A 29 -8.61 12.77 23.16
CA ASP A 29 -8.71 13.64 24.34
C ASP A 29 -8.58 15.11 23.97
N ALA A 30 -9.66 15.67 23.44
CA ALA A 30 -9.94 17.08 23.61
C ALA A 30 -10.06 17.36 25.11
N ALA A 31 -8.99 17.82 25.74
CA ALA A 31 -8.97 18.24 27.13
C ALA A 31 -9.86 19.49 27.33
N THR A 32 -11.17 19.31 27.43
CA THR A 32 -12.10 20.34 27.89
C THR A 32 -11.89 20.56 29.38
N THR A 33 -11.13 21.60 29.70
CA THR A 33 -10.99 22.13 31.07
C THR A 33 -11.77 23.44 31.18
N THR A 34 -13.01 23.41 31.69
CA THR A 34 -13.60 24.45 32.59
C THR A 34 -15.04 24.10 33.04
N PRO A 35 -15.59 24.72 34.10
CA PRO A 35 -16.03 24.02 35.30
C PRO A 35 -17.56 23.89 35.48
N THR A 36 -17.91 23.02 36.42
CA THR A 36 -19.23 22.75 37.01
C THR A 36 -20.18 23.94 37.14
N SER A 37 -21.43 23.74 36.72
CA SER A 37 -22.61 24.27 37.41
C SER A 37 -23.78 23.30 37.29
N ASP A 38 -24.23 22.82 38.46
CA ASP A 38 -25.48 22.10 38.68
C ASP A 38 -26.69 22.82 38.07
N VAL A 39 -27.57 22.07 37.38
CA VAL A 39 -29.03 22.20 37.52
C VAL A 39 -29.65 20.82 37.31
N SER A 40 -30.31 20.31 38.34
CA SER A 40 -31.23 19.18 38.26
C SER A 40 -32.59 19.63 37.71
N SER A 41 -33.29 18.76 37.00
CA SER A 41 -34.72 18.54 37.22
C SER A 41 -35.22 17.27 36.54
N ASP A 42 -35.98 16.53 37.33
CA ASP A 42 -36.69 15.29 37.04
C ASP A 42 -37.87 15.44 36.06
N ALA A 43 -38.20 14.36 35.36
CA ALA A 43 -39.55 13.76 35.22
C ALA A 43 -39.50 12.67 34.12
N ALA A 44 -39.66 11.39 34.44
CA ALA A 44 -40.92 10.63 34.40
C ALA A 44 -41.59 10.68 33.01
N GLY A 45 -41.80 9.59 32.25
CA GLY A 45 -42.08 8.20 32.57
C GLY A 45 -43.35 7.82 31.79
N THR A 46 -43.38 6.64 31.16
CA THR A 46 -44.53 5.70 31.09
C THR A 46 -44.20 4.54 30.16
N ASP A 47 -44.31 3.34 30.74
CA ASP A 47 -44.51 2.05 30.08
C ASP A 47 -45.74 2.06 29.17
N ASP A 48 -45.73 1.24 28.11
CA ASP A 48 -46.90 0.44 27.79
C ASP A 48 -46.50 -0.94 27.23
N THR A 49 -47.31 -1.92 27.61
CA THR A 49 -47.08 -3.36 27.56
C THR A 49 -48.13 -4.05 26.69
N GLY A 50 -47.74 -5.14 26.03
CA GLY A 50 -48.63 -6.19 25.47
C GLY A 50 -47.88 -6.94 24.35
N GLY A 51 -47.55 -8.23 24.42
CA GLY A 51 -48.31 -9.40 24.90
C GLY A 51 -49.28 -9.85 23.79
N ALA A 52 -49.36 -11.09 23.30
CA ALA A 52 -48.62 -12.33 23.47
C ALA A 52 -49.08 -13.30 22.34
N ASP A 53 -48.26 -14.31 22.08
CA ASP A 53 -48.62 -15.73 21.88
C ASP A 53 -49.06 -16.34 20.53
N ALA A 54 -48.48 -17.54 20.34
CA ALA A 54 -49.06 -18.80 19.86
C ALA A 54 -48.95 -19.26 18.38
N THR A 55 -48.12 -20.32 18.24
CA THR A 55 -48.38 -21.64 17.58
C THR A 55 -48.53 -21.70 16.05
N ASP A 56 -48.31 -22.79 15.33
CA ASP A 56 -47.58 -24.08 15.39
C ASP A 56 -47.90 -24.75 14.02
N SER A 57 -47.25 -25.88 13.71
CA SER A 57 -47.63 -26.94 12.75
C SER A 57 -46.77 -27.15 11.49
N ASP A 58 -46.02 -28.25 11.63
CA ASP A 58 -45.59 -29.28 10.68
C ASP A 58 -46.21 -29.35 9.28
N THR A 59 -45.39 -29.77 8.31
CA THR A 59 -45.74 -30.95 7.48
C THR A 59 -44.51 -31.60 6.84
N ALA A 60 -44.34 -32.88 7.16
CA ALA A 60 -43.46 -33.83 6.47
C ALA A 60 -44.21 -34.52 5.33
N GLY A 61 -43.50 -34.90 4.27
CA GLY A 61 -43.99 -35.77 3.19
C GLY A 61 -42.82 -36.45 2.48
N ALA A 62 -42.84 -37.78 2.46
CA ALA A 62 -41.75 -38.67 2.08
C ALA A 62 -41.85 -39.22 0.63
N ASP A 63 -40.69 -39.69 0.15
CA ASP A 63 -40.40 -40.81 -0.77
C ASP A 63 -41.03 -40.91 -2.17
N THR A 64 -40.16 -41.00 -3.19
CA THR A 64 -40.10 -42.18 -4.09
C THR A 64 -38.73 -42.31 -4.78
N ALA A 65 -38.20 -43.53 -4.77
CA ALA A 65 -37.01 -43.98 -5.48
C ALA A 65 -37.26 -44.20 -6.98
N GLY A 66 -36.23 -44.00 -7.80
CA GLY A 66 -36.18 -44.36 -9.21
C GLY A 66 -34.75 -44.29 -9.75
N THR A 67 -34.07 -45.42 -9.75
CA THR A 67 -32.79 -45.68 -10.43
C THR A 67 -33.01 -45.84 -11.93
N ASP A 68 -32.27 -45.10 -12.76
CA ASP A 68 -31.69 -45.68 -13.97
C ASP A 68 -30.44 -44.90 -14.38
N GLY A 69 -29.37 -45.64 -14.64
CA GLY A 69 -28.04 -45.12 -14.91
C GLY A 69 -27.84 -44.79 -16.38
N SER A 70 -27.15 -43.67 -16.63
CA SER A 70 -26.27 -43.54 -17.77
C SER A 70 -25.10 -42.65 -17.35
N ASP A 71 -24.06 -43.29 -16.81
CA ASP A 71 -22.74 -42.68 -16.65
C ASP A 71 -22.19 -42.38 -18.06
N SER A 72 -22.40 -41.14 -18.51
CA SER A 72 -21.49 -40.52 -19.46
C SER A 72 -20.26 -40.10 -18.66
N ASP A 73 -19.25 -40.95 -18.68
CA ASP A 73 -17.88 -40.67 -18.24
C ASP A 73 -17.31 -39.52 -19.09
N THR A 74 -17.69 -38.28 -18.74
CA THR A 74 -16.88 -37.12 -19.05
C THR A 74 -15.78 -37.13 -18.02
N SER A 75 -14.61 -37.63 -18.40
CA SER A 75 -13.38 -37.42 -17.66
C SER A 75 -13.11 -35.91 -17.60
N GLU A 76 -13.73 -35.22 -16.64
CA GLU A 76 -13.38 -33.86 -16.29
C GLU A 76 -11.91 -33.91 -15.90
N THR A 77 -11.07 -33.24 -16.69
CA THR A 77 -9.68 -33.01 -16.31
C THR A 77 -9.74 -32.30 -14.95
N PRO A 78 -9.00 -32.75 -13.92
CA PRO A 78 -9.01 -32.08 -12.64
C PRO A 78 -8.76 -30.59 -12.85
N ALA A 79 -9.63 -29.74 -12.33
CA ALA A 79 -9.43 -28.30 -12.40
C ALA A 79 -8.06 -27.96 -11.79
N ASP A 80 -7.32 -27.07 -12.45
CA ASP A 80 -6.04 -26.60 -11.93
C ASP A 80 -6.26 -26.00 -10.53
N PRO A 81 -5.40 -26.29 -9.54
CA PRO A 81 -5.59 -25.82 -8.17
C PRO A 81 -5.37 -24.30 -8.03
N GLY A 82 -4.78 -23.65 -9.03
CA GLY A 82 -4.56 -22.20 -9.06
C GLY A 82 -4.30 -21.67 -10.47
N ALA A 83 -3.95 -20.40 -10.54
CA ALA A 83 -3.50 -19.73 -11.75
C ALA A 83 -2.11 -19.12 -11.55
N LEU A 84 -1.31 -19.18 -12.62
CA LEU A 84 0.03 -18.62 -12.71
C LEU A 84 0.03 -17.50 -13.74
N LEU A 85 0.51 -16.31 -13.34
CA LEU A 85 0.83 -15.21 -14.23
C LEU A 85 2.35 -14.98 -14.22
N GLY A 86 3.00 -15.13 -15.37
CA GLY A 86 4.39 -14.75 -15.56
C GLY A 86 4.49 -13.25 -15.76
N LEU A 87 5.34 -12.58 -14.98
CA LEU A 87 5.59 -11.15 -15.10
C LEU A 87 6.96 -10.94 -15.70
N THR A 88 7.07 -10.06 -16.71
CA THR A 88 8.34 -9.64 -17.29
C THR A 88 8.36 -8.16 -17.60
N MET A 89 9.52 -7.54 -17.49
CA MET A 89 9.76 -6.16 -17.90
C MET A 89 11.23 -6.00 -18.31
N SER A 90 11.51 -5.23 -19.37
CA SER A 90 12.87 -4.85 -19.75
C SER A 90 13.00 -3.34 -19.62
N SER A 91 14.00 -2.86 -18.89
CA SER A 91 14.17 -1.43 -18.62
C SER A 91 15.64 -1.07 -18.44
N THR A 92 15.90 0.20 -18.16
CA THR A 92 17.22 0.79 -17.90
C THR A 92 17.17 1.54 -16.58
N VAL A 93 18.13 1.29 -15.68
CA VAL A 93 18.36 2.12 -14.50
C VAL A 93 19.72 2.77 -14.55
N GLY A 94 19.85 3.93 -13.90
CA GLY A 94 21.07 4.71 -13.90
C GLY A 94 21.19 5.65 -12.73
N VAL A 95 22.28 6.42 -12.73
CA VAL A 95 22.51 7.56 -11.85
C VAL A 95 22.65 8.79 -12.73
N LEU A 96 21.79 9.79 -12.52
CA LEU A 96 21.84 11.08 -13.20
C LEU A 96 23.07 11.87 -12.76
N LEU A 97 23.78 12.47 -13.70
CA LEU A 97 25.05 13.18 -13.46
C LEU A 97 25.00 14.67 -13.81
N ASP A 98 23.83 15.19 -14.15
CA ASP A 98 23.65 16.55 -14.64
C ASP A 98 24.04 17.61 -13.62
N GLU A 99 23.77 17.36 -12.34
CA GLU A 99 24.11 18.24 -11.22
C GLU A 99 25.62 18.30 -10.93
N LEU A 100 26.42 17.40 -11.50
CA LEU A 100 27.86 17.31 -11.27
C LEU A 100 28.61 17.79 -12.51
N GLU A 101 29.62 18.65 -12.35
CA GLU A 101 30.44 19.14 -13.46
C GLU A 101 31.94 18.87 -13.28
N GLY A 102 32.69 18.90 -14.38
CA GLY A 102 34.15 18.82 -14.38
C GLY A 102 34.71 17.65 -13.58
N GLU A 103 35.64 17.93 -12.66
CA GLU A 103 36.26 16.90 -11.82
C GLU A 103 35.28 16.19 -10.89
N ALA A 104 34.18 16.82 -10.48
CA ALA A 104 33.19 16.18 -9.62
C ALA A 104 32.48 15.04 -10.36
N ARG A 105 32.07 15.28 -11.62
CA ARG A 105 31.48 14.25 -12.47
C ARG A 105 32.46 13.10 -12.72
N THR A 106 33.71 13.40 -13.04
CA THR A 106 34.75 12.37 -13.23
C THR A 106 34.93 11.50 -11.98
N ARG A 107 34.93 12.09 -10.78
CA ARG A 107 35.00 11.32 -9.53
C ARG A 107 33.76 10.46 -9.29
N ALA A 108 32.57 10.98 -9.59
CA ALA A 108 31.33 10.24 -9.47
C ALA A 108 31.31 9.03 -10.42
N ILE A 109 31.68 9.20 -11.69
CA ILE A 109 31.79 8.09 -12.65
C ILE A 109 32.79 7.04 -12.15
N ALA A 110 33.99 7.44 -11.71
CA ALA A 110 34.99 6.51 -11.18
C ALA A 110 34.57 5.80 -9.88
N HIS A 111 33.58 6.35 -9.17
CA HIS A 111 32.94 5.70 -8.02
C HIS A 111 31.86 4.71 -8.48
N LEU A 112 31.01 5.11 -9.43
CA LEU A 112 29.95 4.28 -10.01
C LEU A 112 30.49 3.04 -10.75
N GLU A 113 31.64 3.17 -11.43
CA GLU A 113 32.38 2.07 -12.04
C GLU A 113 32.75 0.94 -11.06
N LYS A 114 32.84 1.26 -9.76
CA LYS A 114 33.25 0.33 -8.69
C LYS A 114 32.07 -0.17 -7.87
N GLN A 115 30.86 0.30 -8.16
CA GLN A 115 29.68 -0.15 -7.44
C GLN A 115 29.39 -1.62 -7.76
N PRO A 116 29.04 -2.44 -6.74
CA PRO A 116 28.67 -3.83 -6.96
C PRO A 116 27.31 -3.94 -7.63
N ASP A 117 26.97 -5.12 -8.15
CA ASP A 117 25.66 -5.37 -8.78
C ASP A 117 24.50 -5.04 -7.83
N SER A 118 24.65 -5.27 -6.52
CA SER A 118 23.61 -4.94 -5.52
C SER A 118 23.20 -3.46 -5.50
N PHE A 119 24.11 -2.53 -5.83
CA PHE A 119 23.80 -1.11 -5.96
C PHE A 119 22.86 -0.81 -7.14
N TRP A 120 22.99 -1.58 -8.22
CA TRP A 120 22.13 -1.50 -9.40
C TRP A 120 20.83 -2.28 -9.20
N GLU A 121 20.87 -3.40 -8.46
CA GLU A 121 19.68 -4.16 -8.08
C GLU A 121 18.74 -3.31 -7.23
N GLU A 122 19.27 -2.59 -6.24
CA GLU A 122 18.52 -1.67 -5.40
C GLU A 122 17.81 -0.58 -6.19
N ARG A 123 18.41 -0.08 -7.28
CA ARG A 123 17.79 0.90 -8.18
C ARG A 123 16.74 0.25 -9.07
N ALA A 124 17.05 -0.89 -9.68
CA ALA A 124 16.09 -1.63 -10.49
C ALA A 124 14.83 -1.97 -9.68
N ARG A 125 14.98 -2.40 -8.41
CA ARG A 125 13.86 -2.66 -7.50
C ARG A 125 13.03 -1.40 -7.25
N ARG A 126 13.65 -0.26 -6.94
CA ARG A 126 12.94 1.02 -6.78
C ARG A 126 12.18 1.43 -8.04
N GLN A 127 12.78 1.26 -9.22
CA GLN A 127 12.12 1.56 -10.49
C GLN A 127 10.92 0.64 -10.75
N ILE A 128 11.03 -0.66 -10.43
CA ILE A 128 9.91 -1.61 -10.53
C ILE A 128 8.80 -1.25 -9.53
N GLU A 129 9.15 -0.91 -8.29
CA GLU A 129 8.18 -0.51 -7.26
C GLU A 129 7.36 0.73 -7.64
N ALA A 130 7.89 1.62 -8.47
CA ALA A 130 7.15 2.76 -9.00
C ALA A 130 5.96 2.34 -9.89
N THR A 131 5.91 1.08 -10.35
CA THR A 131 4.74 0.53 -11.07
C THR A 131 3.64 0.04 -10.12
N SER A 132 3.97 -0.19 -8.83
CA SER A 132 3.07 -0.85 -7.88
C SER A 132 1.77 -0.09 -7.67
N TYR A 133 1.83 1.24 -7.55
CA TYR A 133 0.66 2.07 -7.27
C TYR A 133 -0.43 1.86 -8.34
N ARG A 134 -0.10 2.13 -9.61
CA ARG A 134 -1.00 1.94 -10.74
C ARG A 134 -1.46 0.49 -10.93
N LEU A 135 -0.64 -0.48 -10.55
CA LEU A 135 -0.96 -1.91 -10.67
C LEU A 135 -1.92 -2.41 -9.59
N VAL A 136 -1.77 -1.93 -8.36
CA VAL A 136 -2.65 -2.24 -7.22
C VAL A 136 -4.00 -1.55 -7.39
N PHE A 137 -4.01 -0.30 -7.87
CA PHE A 137 -5.23 0.46 -8.12
C PHE A 137 -5.70 0.40 -9.57
N ARG A 138 -5.20 -0.56 -10.36
CA ARG A 138 -5.43 -0.65 -11.81
C ARG A 138 -6.90 -0.55 -12.20
N ASN A 139 -7.80 -1.12 -11.41
CA ASN A 139 -9.24 -1.08 -11.64
C ASN A 139 -9.86 0.33 -11.56
N LEU A 140 -9.16 1.32 -11.00
CA LEU A 140 -9.60 2.72 -10.94
C LEU A 140 -9.17 3.52 -12.17
N TYR A 141 -8.21 3.01 -12.95
CA TYR A 141 -7.71 3.65 -14.18
C TYR A 141 -8.52 3.30 -15.44
N PHE A 142 -9.50 2.40 -15.32
CA PHE A 142 -10.26 1.88 -16.44
C PHE A 142 -11.75 1.87 -16.12
N GLU A 143 -12.58 1.99 -17.15
CA GLU A 143 -14.02 1.91 -16.97
C GLU A 143 -14.41 0.47 -16.60
N PRO A 144 -15.42 0.25 -15.73
CA PRO A 144 -15.82 -1.08 -15.27
C PRO A 144 -16.09 -2.08 -16.42
N GLU A 145 -16.69 -1.62 -17.52
CA GLU A 145 -16.95 -2.38 -18.74
C GLU A 145 -15.69 -2.89 -19.48
N GLU A 146 -14.52 -2.32 -19.23
CA GLU A 146 -13.25 -2.82 -19.80
C GLU A 146 -12.79 -4.12 -19.14
N GLY A 147 -13.37 -4.50 -18.00
CA GLY A 147 -13.09 -5.77 -17.32
C GLY A 147 -11.64 -5.89 -16.84
N LYS A 148 -11.06 -4.75 -16.43
CA LYS A 148 -9.69 -4.62 -15.93
C LYS A 148 -9.70 -4.51 -14.41
N GLY A 149 -9.26 -5.57 -13.75
CA GLY A 149 -9.08 -5.61 -12.30
C GLY A 149 -7.65 -5.30 -11.87
N ILE A 150 -7.36 -5.66 -10.62
CA ILE A 150 -6.06 -5.47 -9.96
C ILE A 150 -5.03 -6.47 -10.51
N LEU A 151 -3.80 -6.02 -10.77
CA LEU A 151 -2.68 -6.86 -11.21
C LEU A 151 -1.42 -6.54 -10.41
N PRO A 152 -1.36 -6.96 -9.13
CA PRO A 152 -0.31 -6.54 -8.23
C PRO A 152 1.02 -7.20 -8.60
N LEU A 153 2.12 -6.59 -8.15
CA LEU A 153 3.41 -7.27 -8.17
C LEU A 153 3.43 -8.40 -7.12
N PRO A 154 4.11 -9.53 -7.41
CA PRO A 154 4.34 -10.57 -6.41
C PRO A 154 5.30 -10.07 -5.31
N PRO A 155 5.41 -10.76 -4.16
CA PRO A 155 6.38 -10.45 -3.11
C PRO A 155 7.81 -10.24 -3.64
N VAL A 156 8.50 -9.24 -3.09
CA VAL A 156 9.79 -8.74 -3.60
C VAL A 156 10.91 -9.80 -3.62
N GLU A 157 10.82 -10.81 -2.75
CA GLU A 157 11.73 -11.95 -2.70
C GLU A 157 11.64 -12.86 -3.93
N LEU A 158 10.53 -12.79 -4.69
CA LEU A 158 10.33 -13.54 -5.93
C LEU A 158 10.87 -12.81 -7.16
N TRP A 159 11.35 -11.58 -7.01
CA TRP A 159 11.81 -10.77 -8.13
C TRP A 159 13.21 -11.19 -8.56
N LYS A 160 13.33 -11.57 -9.84
CA LYS A 160 14.58 -11.96 -10.47
C LYS A 160 15.03 -10.85 -11.41
N LEU A 161 16.24 -10.36 -11.21
CA LEU A 161 16.85 -9.31 -12.03
C LEU A 161 18.05 -9.88 -12.77
N THR A 162 18.19 -9.52 -14.05
CA THR A 162 19.36 -9.88 -14.87
C THR A 162 19.86 -8.66 -15.61
N PHE A 163 21.09 -8.23 -15.34
CA PHE A 163 21.72 -7.10 -16.04
C PHE A 163 22.28 -7.49 -17.40
N LYS A 164 22.03 -6.65 -18.41
CA LYS A 164 22.53 -6.82 -19.77
C LYS A 164 23.86 -6.10 -19.93
N GLY A 165 24.91 -6.71 -19.38
CA GLY A 165 26.27 -6.17 -19.46
C GLY A 165 26.64 -5.31 -18.26
N LYS A 166 27.63 -4.43 -18.44
CA LYS A 166 28.13 -3.56 -17.38
C LYS A 166 27.51 -2.17 -17.49
N PRO A 167 27.31 -1.46 -16.37
CA PRO A 167 26.91 -0.07 -16.41
C PRO A 167 27.93 0.78 -17.16
N GLU A 168 27.45 1.73 -17.95
CA GLU A 168 28.26 2.60 -18.78
C GLU A 168 27.66 4.01 -18.85
N LEU A 169 28.48 5.00 -19.24
CA LEU A 169 28.01 6.36 -19.44
C LEU A 169 27.17 6.46 -20.73
N ARG A 170 25.96 6.99 -20.62
CA ARG A 170 25.00 7.18 -21.71
C ARG A 170 24.42 8.58 -21.70
N VAL A 171 23.79 8.94 -22.81
CA VAL A 171 22.94 10.13 -22.92
C VAL A 171 21.51 9.68 -23.18
N ILE A 172 20.59 10.01 -22.28
CA ILE A 172 19.16 9.65 -22.36
C ILE A 172 18.37 10.95 -22.24
N ASP A 173 17.55 11.27 -23.25
CA ASP A 173 16.83 12.55 -23.37
C ASP A 173 17.69 13.83 -23.19
N GLY A 174 18.99 13.73 -23.46
CA GLY A 174 19.94 14.84 -23.29
C GLY A 174 20.67 14.87 -21.94
N HIS A 175 20.28 14.01 -21.00
CA HIS A 175 20.88 13.87 -19.67
C HIS A 175 22.08 12.93 -19.69
N GLN A 176 23.12 13.24 -18.91
CA GLN A 176 24.25 12.31 -18.71
C GLN A 176 23.93 11.35 -17.59
N VAL A 177 23.90 10.06 -17.91
CA VAL A 177 23.48 9.01 -16.98
C VAL A 177 24.48 7.87 -17.02
N TYR A 178 24.93 7.40 -15.86
CA TYR A 178 25.68 6.15 -15.77
C TYR A 178 24.70 5.01 -15.55
N ALA A 179 24.46 4.20 -16.59
CA ALA A 179 23.27 3.36 -16.70
C ALA A 179 23.56 1.92 -17.11
N VAL A 180 22.65 1.02 -16.75
CA VAL A 180 22.66 -0.40 -17.11
C VAL A 180 21.25 -0.87 -17.46
N ASP A 181 21.14 -1.69 -18.50
CA ASP A 181 19.88 -2.32 -18.88
C ASP A 181 19.66 -3.58 -18.04
N TYR A 182 18.42 -3.89 -17.71
CA TYR A 182 18.06 -5.07 -16.97
C TYR A 182 16.76 -5.72 -17.47
N ASP A 183 16.64 -7.01 -17.23
CA ASP A 183 15.38 -7.75 -17.32
C ASP A 183 14.90 -8.08 -15.92
N PHE A 184 13.62 -7.82 -15.68
CA PHE A 184 12.85 -8.27 -14.53
C PHE A 184 12.00 -9.48 -14.93
N ALA A 185 11.97 -10.48 -14.06
CA ALA A 185 11.03 -11.59 -14.15
C ALA A 185 10.50 -11.99 -12.77
N SER A 186 9.22 -12.34 -12.71
CA SER A 186 8.63 -12.97 -11.53
C SER A 186 7.38 -13.79 -11.90
N THR A 187 6.70 -14.36 -10.92
CA THR A 187 5.48 -15.14 -11.15
C THR A 187 4.51 -14.95 -10.00
N LEU A 188 3.31 -14.50 -10.36
CA LEU A 188 2.19 -14.35 -9.46
C LEU A 188 1.36 -15.64 -9.47
N LEU A 189 1.01 -16.12 -8.29
CA LEU A 189 0.23 -17.34 -8.07
C LEU A 189 -0.99 -16.99 -7.23
N GLY A 190 -2.19 -17.35 -7.70
CA GLY A 190 -3.46 -17.10 -7.02
C GLY A 190 -4.54 -18.13 -7.40
N PRO A 191 -5.80 -17.93 -6.97
CA PRO A 191 -6.91 -18.84 -7.26
C PRO A 191 -7.17 -18.98 -8.76
N ALA A 192 -7.56 -20.18 -9.18
CA ALA A 192 -7.78 -20.48 -10.59
C ALA A 192 -8.94 -19.68 -11.21
N ASP A 193 -9.98 -19.40 -10.41
CA ASP A 193 -11.21 -18.72 -10.81
C ASP A 193 -11.15 -17.18 -10.68
N ASP A 194 -10.14 -16.66 -9.99
CA ASP A 194 -10.00 -15.22 -9.74
C ASP A 194 -9.18 -14.50 -10.83
N VAL A 195 -8.34 -15.23 -11.58
CA VAL A 195 -7.46 -14.63 -12.61
C VAL A 195 -8.22 -13.88 -13.70
N ILE A 196 -9.43 -14.33 -14.06
CA ILE A 196 -10.27 -13.65 -15.06
C ILE A 196 -10.90 -12.36 -14.53
N ARG A 197 -10.95 -12.16 -13.20
CA ARG A 197 -11.38 -10.90 -12.60
C ARG A 197 -10.27 -9.86 -12.61
N ALA A 198 -9.01 -10.31 -12.54
CA ALA A 198 -7.85 -9.45 -12.73
C ALA A 198 -7.77 -8.92 -14.17
N ASP A 199 -8.04 -9.77 -15.16
CA ASP A 199 -8.30 -9.33 -16.54
C ASP A 199 -9.13 -10.39 -17.30
N ALA A 200 -10.26 -9.98 -17.87
CA ALA A 200 -11.19 -10.89 -18.55
C ALA A 200 -10.56 -11.66 -19.72
N ARG A 201 -9.40 -11.22 -20.23
CA ARG A 201 -8.68 -11.91 -21.30
C ARG A 201 -8.02 -13.21 -20.84
N PHE A 202 -7.69 -13.40 -19.55
CA PHE A 202 -6.93 -14.55 -19.03
C PHE A 202 -7.65 -15.92 -19.02
N THR A 203 -8.59 -16.11 -19.95
CA THR A 203 -9.35 -17.36 -20.17
C THR A 203 -8.50 -18.56 -20.60
N ALA A 204 -7.31 -18.34 -21.17
CA ALA A 204 -6.45 -19.41 -21.69
C ALA A 204 -4.96 -19.13 -21.45
N ALA A 205 -4.19 -20.20 -21.27
CA ALA A 205 -2.73 -20.13 -21.23
C ALA A 205 -2.13 -19.54 -22.52
N GLY A 206 -1.05 -18.78 -22.40
CA GLY A 206 -0.41 -18.01 -23.46
C GLY A 206 -1.04 -16.64 -23.71
N THR A 207 -2.14 -16.29 -23.04
CA THR A 207 -2.69 -14.93 -23.11
C THR A 207 -1.74 -13.94 -22.47
N VAL A 208 -1.49 -12.82 -23.14
CA VAL A 208 -0.67 -11.73 -22.62
C VAL A 208 -1.48 -10.46 -22.46
N VAL A 209 -1.31 -9.80 -21.32
CA VAL A 209 -1.75 -8.44 -21.02
C VAL A 209 -0.52 -7.58 -20.78
N GLU A 210 -0.58 -6.33 -21.22
CA GLU A 210 0.54 -5.39 -21.16
C GLU A 210 0.09 -4.10 -20.48
N GLU A 211 0.93 -3.60 -19.58
CA GLU A 211 0.77 -2.29 -18.94
C GLU A 211 2.02 -1.45 -19.24
N SER A 212 1.83 -0.35 -19.98
CA SER A 212 2.92 0.52 -20.41
C SER A 212 3.23 1.58 -19.37
N PHE A 213 4.50 1.81 -19.07
CA PHE A 213 4.95 2.82 -18.12
C PHE A 213 6.02 3.72 -18.73
N VAL A 214 6.00 5.00 -18.37
CA VAL A 214 7.17 5.87 -18.46
C VAL A 214 7.82 5.91 -17.09
N LEU A 215 9.06 5.44 -16.95
CA LEU A 215 9.76 5.40 -15.67
C LEU A 215 11.00 6.31 -15.69
N PRO A 216 11.40 6.90 -14.56
CA PRO A 216 12.65 7.65 -14.48
C PRO A 216 13.85 6.71 -14.58
N VAL A 217 14.84 7.05 -15.41
CA VAL A 217 16.07 6.24 -15.51
C VAL A 217 16.83 6.21 -14.18
N ASP A 218 16.81 7.31 -13.43
CA ASP A 218 17.32 7.36 -12.05
C ASP A 218 16.11 7.46 -11.09
N PRO A 219 15.72 6.36 -10.42
CA PRO A 219 14.54 6.32 -9.57
C PRO A 219 14.76 6.98 -8.19
N GLU A 220 15.96 7.54 -7.95
CA GLU A 220 16.24 8.33 -6.75
C GLU A 220 15.85 9.80 -6.98
N HIS A 221 15.40 10.47 -5.91
CA HIS A 221 15.08 11.90 -5.90
C HIS A 221 14.03 12.34 -6.95
N ILE A 222 13.05 11.47 -7.24
CA ILE A 222 12.01 11.77 -8.23
C ILE A 222 11.29 13.07 -7.83
N PHE A 223 10.81 13.16 -6.59
CA PHE A 223 10.06 14.32 -6.11
C PHE A 223 10.88 15.61 -6.13
N GLU A 224 12.16 15.57 -5.78
CA GLU A 224 13.04 16.75 -5.81
C GLU A 224 13.29 17.25 -7.24
N ARG A 225 13.24 16.36 -8.23
CA ARG A 225 13.51 16.68 -9.63
C ARG A 225 12.25 17.04 -10.41
N THR A 226 11.12 16.42 -10.10
CA THR A 226 9.84 16.64 -10.81
C THR A 226 8.86 17.51 -10.05
N GLY A 227 9.11 17.80 -8.77
CA GLY A 227 8.07 18.28 -7.86
C GLY A 227 6.89 17.32 -7.83
N TYR A 228 5.69 17.87 -7.72
CA TYR A 228 4.44 17.09 -7.70
C TYR A 228 4.05 16.48 -9.04
N ALA A 229 4.77 16.74 -10.15
CA ALA A 229 4.34 16.34 -11.51
C ALA A 229 4.04 14.84 -11.67
N CYS A 230 4.71 13.99 -10.88
CA CYS A 230 4.55 12.53 -10.89
C CYS A 230 3.85 11.97 -9.67
N MET A 231 3.37 12.82 -8.76
CA MET A 231 2.80 12.39 -7.49
C MET A 231 1.28 12.44 -7.61
N ASP A 232 0.62 11.29 -7.52
CA ASP A 232 -0.83 11.20 -7.34
C ASP A 232 -1.19 11.36 -5.87
N GLU A 233 -1.60 12.56 -5.51
CA GLU A 233 -1.97 12.97 -4.17
C GLU A 233 -3.47 12.78 -3.89
N ALA A 234 -4.30 12.52 -4.91
CA ALA A 234 -5.76 12.70 -4.85
C ALA A 234 -6.43 11.90 -3.72
N ASP A 235 -5.95 10.67 -3.52
CA ASP A 235 -6.51 9.72 -2.55
C ASP A 235 -5.75 9.69 -1.20
N PHE A 236 -4.80 10.59 -1.01
CA PHE A 236 -3.98 10.68 0.20
C PHE A 236 -4.21 12.00 0.95
N PRO A 237 -3.85 12.11 2.25
CA PRO A 237 -3.81 13.39 2.91
C PRO A 237 -3.04 14.42 2.13
N PRO A 238 -3.50 15.68 2.17
CA PRO A 238 -2.62 16.80 1.89
C PRO A 238 -1.32 16.69 2.71
N ASN A 239 -0.18 16.99 2.10
CA ASN A 239 1.17 16.93 2.70
C ASN A 239 1.71 15.52 3.02
N SER A 240 1.14 14.48 2.41
CA SER A 240 1.62 13.09 2.53
C SER A 240 2.90 12.80 1.76
N VAL A 241 3.17 13.53 0.68
CA VAL A 241 4.33 13.32 -0.18
C VAL A 241 5.59 13.90 0.47
N ASP A 242 6.65 13.11 0.50
CA ASP A 242 8.01 13.53 0.81
C ASP A 242 9.06 12.81 -0.05
N THR A 243 10.32 13.19 0.12
CA THR A 243 11.44 12.70 -0.68
C THR A 243 11.69 11.20 -0.55
N GLU A 244 11.33 10.60 0.58
CA GLU A 244 11.62 9.19 0.87
C GLU A 244 10.46 8.27 0.49
N ASN A 245 9.25 8.82 0.32
CA ASN A 245 8.06 8.04 0.00
C ASN A 245 7.50 8.27 -1.41
N ALA A 246 8.05 9.23 -2.17
CA ALA A 246 7.61 9.64 -3.50
C ALA A 246 7.29 8.49 -4.48
N ARG A 247 8.06 7.41 -4.46
CA ARG A 247 7.85 6.23 -5.34
C ARG A 247 6.48 5.57 -5.16
N LEU A 248 5.84 5.76 -4.00
CA LEU A 248 4.55 5.15 -3.65
C LEU A 248 3.37 5.97 -4.15
N PHE A 249 3.63 7.21 -4.58
CA PHE A 249 2.69 8.12 -5.23
C PHE A 249 2.95 8.19 -6.74
N TYR A 250 3.93 7.43 -7.24
CA TYR A 250 4.37 7.57 -8.62
C TYR A 250 3.28 7.14 -9.58
N ASP A 251 2.82 8.08 -10.40
CA ASP A 251 1.89 7.82 -11.49
C ASP A 251 2.34 8.59 -12.75
N ASP A 252 2.65 7.83 -13.80
CA ASP A 252 3.08 8.34 -15.09
C ASP A 252 1.93 8.85 -15.97
N LEU A 253 0.68 8.72 -15.50
CA LEU A 253 -0.50 9.27 -16.16
C LEU A 253 -0.90 10.66 -15.62
N CYS A 254 -0.19 11.18 -14.62
CA CYS A 254 -0.44 12.52 -14.10
C CYS A 254 -0.18 13.60 -15.16
N GLU A 255 -1.18 14.47 -15.34
CA GLU A 255 -1.15 15.58 -16.30
C GLU A 255 -0.89 16.93 -15.60
N GLY A 256 -0.13 17.80 -16.26
CA GLY A 256 0.18 19.13 -15.75
C GLY A 256 -1.00 20.11 -15.83
N GLY A 257 -0.97 21.15 -14.99
CA GLY A 257 -1.82 22.34 -15.11
C GLY A 257 -3.25 22.18 -14.62
N VAL A 258 -3.59 21.06 -13.96
CA VAL A 258 -4.94 20.80 -13.46
C VAL A 258 -4.91 20.60 -11.94
N LEU A 259 -5.49 21.55 -11.19
CA LEU A 259 -6.00 21.25 -9.85
C LEU A 259 -7.38 20.65 -10.04
N VAL A 260 -7.54 19.39 -9.67
CA VAL A 260 -8.86 18.79 -9.58
C VAL A 260 -9.17 18.69 -8.11
N GLU A 261 -10.24 19.34 -7.66
CA GLU A 261 -10.56 19.38 -6.24
C GLU A 261 -10.89 18.01 -5.65
N ASN A 262 -11.09 16.94 -6.44
CA ASN A 262 -11.35 15.58 -5.95
C ASN A 262 -11.04 14.41 -6.93
N ASP A 263 -10.54 14.64 -8.15
CA ASP A 263 -10.40 13.56 -9.18
C ASP A 263 -9.12 13.71 -10.04
N GLY A 264 -8.00 14.15 -9.47
CA GLY A 264 -6.77 14.31 -10.24
C GLY A 264 -5.53 14.43 -9.38
N CYS A 265 -4.38 14.08 -9.94
CA CYS A 265 -3.15 13.83 -9.20
C CYS A 265 -2.68 14.93 -8.24
N HIS A 266 -3.00 16.20 -8.51
CA HIS A 266 -2.31 17.31 -7.84
C HIS A 266 -3.24 18.06 -6.90
N LEU A 267 -2.92 17.98 -5.60
CA LEU A 267 -3.59 18.71 -4.54
C LEU A 267 -2.69 19.80 -3.92
N SER A 268 -1.38 19.69 -4.12
CA SER A 268 -0.39 20.61 -3.55
C SER A 268 0.08 21.69 -4.52
N TYR A 269 0.45 22.85 -3.95
CA TYR A 269 1.10 23.94 -4.70
C TYR A 269 2.63 23.86 -4.60
N PRO A 270 3.37 24.30 -5.64
CA PRO A 270 2.86 24.77 -6.93
C PRO A 270 2.30 23.61 -7.76
N ILE A 271 1.20 23.88 -8.48
CA ILE A 271 0.64 22.95 -9.44
C ILE A 271 1.71 22.71 -10.51
N PRO A 272 2.01 21.44 -10.84
CA PRO A 272 2.96 21.13 -11.91
C PRO A 272 2.52 21.71 -13.26
N ASP A 273 3.43 22.35 -13.99
CA ASP A 273 3.16 22.81 -15.37
C ASP A 273 3.29 21.68 -16.40
N LEU A 274 4.04 20.62 -16.07
CA LEU A 274 4.35 19.48 -16.92
C LEU A 274 3.56 18.26 -16.46
N SER A 275 3.22 17.38 -17.40
CA SER A 275 2.81 16.00 -17.08
C SER A 275 4.00 15.22 -16.49
N CYS A 276 3.72 14.10 -15.81
CA CYS A 276 4.79 13.26 -15.27
C CYS A 276 5.80 12.82 -16.35
N PRO A 277 5.39 12.28 -17.51
CA PRO A 277 6.33 11.87 -18.55
C PRO A 277 7.21 13.01 -19.05
N ASP A 278 6.63 14.20 -19.24
CA ASP A 278 7.39 15.39 -19.68
C ASP A 278 8.35 15.88 -18.59
N ALA A 279 7.94 15.87 -17.32
CA ALA A 279 8.80 16.22 -16.20
C ALA A 279 9.97 15.23 -16.05
N VAL A 280 9.71 13.93 -16.11
CA VAL A 280 10.76 12.89 -16.07
C VAL A 280 11.72 13.07 -17.24
N LYS A 281 11.20 13.26 -18.46
CA LYS A 281 12.00 13.48 -19.65
C LYS A 281 12.87 14.74 -19.57
N GLN A 282 12.36 15.80 -18.96
CA GLN A 282 13.05 17.09 -18.84
C GLN A 282 14.09 17.13 -17.71
N HIS A 283 13.89 16.35 -16.64
CA HIS A 283 14.69 16.49 -15.41
C HIS A 283 15.52 15.27 -15.04
N ILE A 284 15.23 14.10 -15.61
CA ILE A 284 15.85 12.83 -15.21
C ILE A 284 16.32 12.00 -16.41
N GLY A 285 15.48 11.93 -17.46
CA GLY A 285 15.59 10.98 -18.55
C GLY A 285 14.54 9.88 -18.41
N ALA A 286 13.73 9.70 -19.46
CA ALA A 286 12.61 8.78 -19.46
C ALA A 286 12.99 7.41 -20.02
N VAL A 287 12.39 6.38 -19.45
CA VAL A 287 12.46 5.01 -19.96
C VAL A 287 11.04 4.50 -20.18
N GLU A 288 10.64 4.42 -21.43
CA GLU A 288 9.40 3.73 -21.81
C GLU A 288 9.61 2.23 -21.65
N THR A 289 8.74 1.59 -20.86
CA THR A 289 8.78 0.14 -20.62
C THR A 289 7.38 -0.45 -20.54
N VAL A 290 7.31 -1.78 -20.50
CA VAL A 290 6.05 -2.53 -20.45
C VAL A 290 6.19 -3.64 -19.44
N VAL A 291 5.30 -3.65 -18.45
CA VAL A 291 5.08 -4.81 -17.58
C VAL A 291 4.15 -5.76 -18.31
N ARG A 292 4.65 -6.93 -18.67
CA ARG A 292 3.92 -7.97 -19.39
C ARG A 292 3.47 -9.05 -18.41
N PHE A 293 2.17 -9.33 -18.40
CA PHE A 293 1.54 -10.41 -17.65
C PHE A 293 1.10 -11.51 -18.62
N GLU A 294 1.69 -12.69 -18.50
CA GLU A 294 1.34 -13.86 -19.32
C GLU A 294 0.62 -14.91 -18.48
N ARG A 295 -0.57 -15.36 -18.90
CA ARG A 295 -1.23 -16.52 -18.29
C ARG A 295 -0.42 -17.77 -18.64
N LEU A 296 0.29 -18.33 -17.67
CA LEU A 296 1.06 -19.56 -17.87
C LEU A 296 0.15 -20.79 -17.78
N PRO A 297 0.45 -21.91 -18.46
CA PRO A 297 -0.18 -23.18 -18.13
C PRO A 297 0.13 -23.56 -16.67
N TRP A 298 -0.77 -24.30 -16.02
CA TRP A 298 -0.47 -24.81 -14.69
C TRP A 298 0.77 -25.70 -14.70
N ASP A 299 1.71 -25.41 -13.81
CA ASP A 299 2.90 -26.21 -13.56
C ASP A 299 3.13 -26.27 -12.05
N GLN A 300 3.04 -27.47 -11.49
CA GLN A 300 3.17 -27.68 -10.05
C GLN A 300 4.56 -27.29 -9.53
N VAL A 301 5.62 -27.52 -10.30
CA VAL A 301 6.99 -27.19 -9.89
C VAL A 301 7.17 -25.67 -9.86
N VAL A 302 6.60 -24.96 -10.84
CA VAL A 302 6.59 -23.50 -10.83
C VAL A 302 5.81 -22.99 -9.62
N ALA A 303 4.57 -23.47 -9.41
CA ALA A 303 3.75 -23.09 -8.27
C ALA A 303 4.47 -23.32 -6.93
N ASP A 304 5.02 -24.52 -6.71
CA ASP A 304 5.80 -24.86 -5.52
C ASP A 304 6.98 -23.90 -5.28
N SER A 305 7.64 -23.47 -6.36
CA SER A 305 8.82 -22.59 -6.27
C SER A 305 8.50 -21.13 -5.97
N VAL A 306 7.25 -20.70 -6.16
CA VAL A 306 6.83 -19.29 -5.99
C VAL A 306 5.86 -19.10 -4.82
N ARG A 307 5.52 -20.18 -4.11
CA ARG A 307 4.66 -20.09 -2.92
C ARG A 307 5.34 -19.30 -1.81
N VAL A 308 4.68 -18.21 -1.41
CA VAL A 308 5.07 -17.36 -0.28
C VAL A 308 3.89 -17.21 0.66
N GLY A 309 4.14 -17.35 1.96
CA GLY A 309 3.12 -17.22 2.99
C GLY A 309 2.13 -18.39 3.06
N SER A 310 1.39 -18.44 4.16
CA SER A 310 0.34 -19.43 4.40
C SER A 310 -0.71 -18.85 5.33
N GLN A 311 -1.98 -19.00 4.95
CA GLN A 311 -3.11 -18.47 5.69
C GLN A 311 -3.44 -19.32 6.91
N ILE A 312 -3.92 -18.66 7.97
CA ILE A 312 -4.49 -19.32 9.14
C ILE A 312 -5.93 -19.75 8.79
N PRO A 313 -6.26 -21.06 8.76
CA PRO A 313 -7.55 -21.52 8.27
C PRO A 313 -8.73 -21.02 9.10
N GLY A 314 -9.82 -20.65 8.43
CA GLY A 314 -11.13 -20.41 9.04
C GLY A 314 -11.27 -19.13 9.86
N VAL A 315 -10.29 -18.22 9.80
CA VAL A 315 -10.30 -16.95 10.54
C VAL A 315 -9.85 -15.79 9.66
N SER A 316 -10.26 -14.59 10.05
CA SER A 316 -9.59 -13.33 9.70
C SER A 316 -8.61 -12.99 10.81
N GLU A 317 -7.35 -12.70 10.49
CA GLU A 317 -6.31 -12.40 11.47
C GLU A 317 -5.49 -11.20 10.99
N LEU A 318 -5.87 -10.01 11.43
CA LEU A 318 -5.06 -8.81 11.24
C LEU A 318 -3.91 -8.78 12.24
N ARG A 319 -2.69 -8.62 11.75
CA ARG A 319 -1.49 -8.53 12.57
C ARG A 319 -0.62 -7.34 12.18
N ALA A 320 -0.30 -6.50 13.16
CA ALA A 320 0.72 -5.48 12.99
C ALA A 320 2.10 -6.11 12.80
N MET A 321 2.82 -5.66 11.77
CA MET A 321 4.09 -6.25 11.37
C MET A 321 5.27 -5.41 11.86
N PRO A 322 6.21 -5.97 12.64
CA PRO A 322 7.35 -5.24 13.16
C PRO A 322 8.32 -4.77 12.05
N GLU A 323 8.31 -5.41 10.89
CA GLU A 323 9.13 -5.03 9.74
C GLU A 323 8.75 -3.65 9.21
N GLY A 324 7.47 -3.26 9.29
CA GLY A 324 7.01 -1.94 8.85
C GLY A 324 7.73 -0.80 9.58
N VAL A 325 7.90 -0.91 10.90
CA VAL A 325 8.55 0.17 11.68
C VAL A 325 10.07 0.27 11.44
N ALA A 326 10.67 -0.66 10.70
CA ALA A 326 12.07 -0.58 10.32
C ALA A 326 12.33 0.57 9.34
N ASP A 327 11.34 0.91 8.49
CA ASP A 327 11.32 2.17 7.76
C ASP A 327 10.87 3.28 8.72
N ASN A 328 11.84 4.00 9.27
CA ASN A 328 11.59 5.12 10.17
C ASN A 328 12.63 6.23 10.01
N ARG A 329 12.21 7.46 10.32
CA ARG A 329 13.05 8.65 10.25
C ARG A 329 12.61 9.73 11.22
N ILE A 330 13.56 10.58 11.61
CA ILE A 330 13.30 11.75 12.44
C ILE A 330 13.27 12.98 11.55
N VAL A 331 12.13 13.65 11.51
CA VAL A 331 11.94 14.88 10.71
C VAL A 331 11.52 16.06 11.57
N TYR A 332 11.68 17.25 11.03
CA TYR A 332 11.05 18.47 11.55
C TYR A 332 10.01 18.94 10.54
N ARG A 333 8.75 19.00 10.95
CA ARG A 333 7.62 19.47 10.12
C ARG A 333 6.95 20.64 10.80
N TYR A 334 6.62 21.67 10.02
CA TYR A 334 5.83 22.80 10.49
C TYR A 334 4.35 22.52 10.26
N PHE A 335 3.53 22.65 11.30
CA PHE A 335 2.07 22.53 11.20
C PHE A 335 1.44 23.91 11.29
N ALA A 336 0.76 24.34 10.22
CA ALA A 336 -0.02 25.57 10.23
C ALA A 336 -1.22 25.47 11.20
N PRO A 337 -1.77 26.59 11.72
CA PRO A 337 -2.88 26.57 12.67
C PRO A 337 -4.14 25.82 12.22
N ASP A 338 -4.33 25.69 10.91
CA ASP A 338 -5.43 25.03 10.21
C ASP A 338 -5.05 23.64 9.66
N SER A 339 -3.90 23.09 10.04
CA SER A 339 -3.47 21.77 9.58
C SER A 339 -4.41 20.65 10.03
N CYS A 340 -4.69 19.71 9.13
CA CYS A 340 -5.48 18.52 9.39
C CYS A 340 -4.96 17.67 10.55
N ALA A 341 -3.65 17.51 10.66
CA ALA A 341 -3.05 16.81 11.80
C ALA A 341 -3.37 17.46 13.16
N ILE A 342 -3.68 18.76 13.22
CA ILE A 342 -4.17 19.42 14.44
C ILE A 342 -5.66 19.13 14.65
N SER A 343 -6.48 19.29 13.61
CA SER A 343 -7.92 19.05 13.66
C SER A 343 -8.24 17.61 14.09
N GLU A 344 -7.43 16.66 13.61
CA GLU A 344 -7.56 15.24 13.90
C GLU A 344 -6.87 14.82 15.21
N GLY A 345 -6.24 15.75 15.92
CA GLY A 345 -5.60 15.49 17.21
C GLY A 345 -4.29 14.69 17.12
N CYS A 346 -3.69 14.57 15.94
CA CYS A 346 -2.44 13.84 15.67
C CYS A 346 -1.20 14.62 16.13
N VAL A 347 -1.29 15.94 16.24
CA VAL A 347 -0.29 16.79 16.89
C VAL A 347 -0.95 17.74 17.90
N GLY A 348 -0.26 18.02 19.02
CA GLY A 348 -0.78 18.88 20.10
C GLY A 348 -0.88 20.38 19.78
N GLY A 349 -0.83 20.79 18.51
CA GLY A 349 -1.03 22.16 18.04
C GLY A 349 -0.02 22.63 16.99
N ALA A 350 -0.17 23.88 16.55
CA ALA A 350 0.63 24.50 15.47
C ALA A 350 2.11 24.73 15.81
N GLY A 351 2.92 24.95 14.77
CA GLY A 351 4.35 25.26 14.84
C GLY A 351 5.25 24.10 14.42
N TRP A 352 6.55 24.26 14.64
CA TRP A 352 7.54 23.22 14.36
C TRP A 352 7.44 22.06 15.34
N ARG A 353 7.34 20.84 14.81
CA ARG A 353 7.33 19.60 15.55
C ARG A 353 8.47 18.71 15.09
N ARG A 354 9.10 18.04 16.05
CA ARG A 354 10.02 16.93 15.78
C ARG A 354 9.19 15.66 15.80
N LEU A 355 9.20 14.92 14.71
CA LEU A 355 8.40 13.71 14.52
C LEU A 355 9.32 12.50 14.35
N LEU A 356 8.95 11.39 14.97
CA LEU A 356 9.40 10.07 14.55
C LEU A 356 8.34 9.51 13.59
N MET A 357 8.67 9.49 12.30
CA MET A 357 7.85 8.86 11.27
C MET A 357 8.26 7.41 11.11
N PHE A 358 7.30 6.55 10.84
CA PHE A 358 7.54 5.14 10.56
C PHE A 358 6.40 4.55 9.72
N THR A 359 6.70 3.49 8.97
CA THR A 359 5.68 2.72 8.26
C THR A 359 4.92 1.82 9.24
N ALA A 360 3.59 1.83 9.17
CA ALA A 360 2.70 1.01 9.99
C ALA A 360 1.95 0.00 9.11
N THR A 361 2.45 -1.23 9.10
CA THR A 361 1.92 -2.34 8.31
C THR A 361 1.02 -3.23 9.14
N VAL A 362 -0.16 -3.56 8.61
CA VAL A 362 -1.05 -4.60 9.13
C VAL A 362 -1.31 -5.62 8.03
N GLN A 363 -1.06 -6.90 8.28
CA GLN A 363 -1.33 -7.97 7.33
C GLN A 363 -2.52 -8.82 7.77
N ASN A 364 -3.38 -9.23 6.84
CA ASN A 364 -4.34 -10.29 7.08
C ASN A 364 -3.69 -11.66 6.83
N LEU A 365 -3.29 -12.30 7.92
CA LEU A 365 -2.68 -13.64 7.90
C LEU A 365 -3.74 -14.75 7.85
N GLY A 366 -5.02 -14.42 7.94
CA GLY A 366 -6.14 -15.35 7.91
C GLY A 366 -6.51 -15.84 6.51
N ALA A 367 -7.28 -16.92 6.44
CA ALA A 367 -7.87 -17.44 5.21
C ALA A 367 -9.23 -16.79 4.89
N VAL A 368 -9.71 -15.91 5.76
CA VAL A 368 -10.94 -15.15 5.59
C VAL A 368 -10.57 -13.67 5.54
N ASP A 369 -11.19 -12.93 4.65
CA ASP A 369 -11.01 -11.48 4.57
C ASP A 369 -11.41 -10.80 5.89
N ALA A 370 -10.64 -9.78 6.26
CA ALA A 370 -10.97 -8.84 7.32
C ALA A 370 -11.96 -7.79 6.79
N ALA A 371 -13.16 -8.23 6.41
CA ALA A 371 -14.17 -7.36 5.81
C ALA A 371 -14.85 -6.48 6.86
N LEU A 372 -14.68 -5.17 6.74
CA LEU A 372 -15.48 -4.19 7.49
C LEU A 372 -16.79 -3.88 6.73
N GLY A 373 -16.70 -3.78 5.41
CA GLY A 373 -17.82 -3.60 4.49
C GLY A 373 -18.15 -2.14 4.21
N ASP A 374 -19.41 -1.89 3.86
CA ASP A 374 -19.92 -0.56 3.53
C ASP A 374 -19.79 0.42 4.70
N VAL A 375 -19.23 1.60 4.43
CA VAL A 375 -19.04 2.67 5.42
C VAL A 375 -19.93 3.89 5.15
N SER A 376 -20.98 3.71 4.35
CA SER A 376 -21.99 4.75 4.11
C SER A 376 -22.77 5.14 5.36
N ALA A 377 -23.38 6.32 5.35
CA ALA A 377 -24.16 6.82 6.49
C ALA A 377 -25.29 5.85 6.87
N GLY A 378 -25.32 5.41 8.14
CA GLY A 378 -26.29 4.44 8.64
C GLY A 378 -25.86 2.98 8.48
N SER A 379 -24.66 2.70 7.95
CA SER A 379 -24.10 1.36 7.93
C SER A 379 -23.67 0.91 9.32
N GLY A 380 -23.58 -0.41 9.53
CA GLY A 380 -23.16 -1.02 10.79
C GLY A 380 -21.80 -0.50 11.31
N PRO A 381 -20.75 -0.41 10.47
CA PRO A 381 -19.48 0.21 10.86
C PRO A 381 -19.61 1.65 11.39
N VAL A 382 -20.48 2.47 10.80
CA VAL A 382 -20.71 3.85 11.22
C VAL A 382 -21.50 3.88 12.55
N GLU A 383 -22.60 3.14 12.65
CA GLU A 383 -23.45 3.11 13.85
C GLU A 383 -22.70 2.58 15.07
N ASN A 384 -21.80 1.60 14.86
CA ASN A 384 -20.96 1.03 15.92
C ASN A 384 -19.65 1.79 16.14
N LYS A 385 -19.43 2.92 15.45
CA LYS A 385 -18.24 3.78 15.56
C LYS A 385 -16.92 3.05 15.26
N LEU A 386 -16.95 2.03 14.40
CA LEU A 386 -15.74 1.41 13.88
C LEU A 386 -15.01 2.36 12.92
N VAL A 387 -15.76 3.24 12.27
CA VAL A 387 -15.23 4.29 11.41
C VAL A 387 -15.73 5.68 11.83
N SER A 388 -14.98 6.73 11.46
CA SER A 388 -15.39 8.13 11.61
C SER A 388 -15.02 8.94 10.37
N LEU A 389 -15.84 9.93 9.99
CA LEU A 389 -15.52 10.79 8.85
C LEU A 389 -14.30 11.67 9.22
N SER A 390 -13.27 11.65 8.38
CA SER A 390 -12.30 12.74 8.36
C SER A 390 -12.86 13.87 7.51
N GLU A 391 -13.16 15.01 8.13
CA GLU A 391 -13.54 16.22 7.40
C GLU A 391 -12.39 16.74 6.51
N CYS A 392 -11.16 16.34 6.83
CA CYS A 392 -9.94 16.75 6.14
C CYS A 392 -9.66 15.93 4.89
N HIS A 393 -9.98 14.63 4.91
CA HIS A 393 -9.66 13.70 3.81
C HIS A 393 -10.90 13.26 3.04
N GLY A 394 -12.09 13.70 3.45
CA GLY A 394 -13.34 13.45 2.72
C GLY A 394 -13.81 12.00 2.74
N HIS A 395 -13.16 11.12 3.51
CA HIS A 395 -13.52 9.71 3.61
C HIS A 395 -13.50 9.18 5.06
N MET A 396 -13.99 7.94 5.23
CA MET A 396 -14.20 7.32 6.53
C MET A 396 -12.92 6.66 7.06
N HIS A 397 -12.40 7.15 8.18
CA HIS A 397 -11.25 6.61 8.90
C HIS A 397 -11.61 5.41 9.77
N PHE A 398 -10.79 4.36 9.73
CA PHE A 398 -10.91 3.24 10.67
C PHE A 398 -10.29 3.60 12.03
N ASN A 399 -11.12 3.59 13.07
CA ASN A 399 -10.77 4.16 14.38
C ASN A 399 -9.81 3.29 15.21
N HIS A 400 -9.58 2.04 14.81
CA HIS A 400 -8.94 1.03 15.66
C HIS A 400 -7.75 0.34 15.00
N TYR A 401 -6.99 1.08 14.18
CA TYR A 401 -5.86 0.52 13.42
C TYR A 401 -4.69 0.08 14.32
N GLY A 402 -4.28 0.92 15.28
CA GLY A 402 -3.18 0.57 16.18
C GLY A 402 -2.97 1.54 17.34
N ASN A 403 -2.29 1.06 18.38
CA ASN A 403 -1.83 1.88 19.51
C ASN A 403 -0.31 2.05 19.45
N PHE A 404 0.18 3.28 19.56
CA PHE A 404 1.60 3.57 19.47
C PHE A 404 2.19 3.95 20.82
N THR A 405 3.30 3.30 21.16
CA THR A 405 4.04 3.55 22.41
C THR A 405 5.52 3.73 22.12
N PHE A 406 6.19 4.54 22.94
CA PHE A 406 7.62 4.82 22.80
C PHE A 406 8.42 4.45 24.05
N GLY A 407 9.64 3.93 23.86
CA GLY A 407 10.52 3.50 24.93
C GLY A 407 10.13 2.11 25.47
N ASN A 408 10.03 1.98 26.79
CA ASN A 408 9.58 0.75 27.47
C ASN A 408 8.05 0.57 27.50
N GLY A 409 7.32 1.28 26.64
CA GLY A 409 5.85 1.28 26.60
C GLY A 409 5.17 2.21 27.61
N GLU A 410 5.94 2.93 28.44
CA GLU A 410 5.39 3.88 29.42
C GLU A 410 4.93 5.20 28.80
N ASN A 411 5.49 5.57 27.64
CA ASN A 411 5.05 6.75 26.90
C ASN A 411 3.99 6.34 25.89
N GLN A 412 2.73 6.45 26.29
CA GLN A 412 1.58 6.38 25.38
C GLN A 412 1.65 7.60 24.46
N LEU A 413 1.88 7.37 23.17
CA LEU A 413 1.97 8.45 22.18
C LEU A 413 0.58 8.84 21.67
N GLY A 414 -0.38 7.93 21.78
CA GLY A 414 -1.75 8.03 21.25
C GLY A 414 -2.12 6.76 20.49
N SER A 415 -3.29 6.78 19.85
CA SER A 415 -3.72 5.77 18.88
C SER A 415 -3.52 6.28 17.46
N LYS A 416 -3.33 5.39 16.48
CA LYS A 416 -3.45 5.76 15.07
C LYS A 416 -4.87 5.48 14.63
N ARG A 417 -5.51 6.52 14.07
CA ARG A 417 -6.65 6.34 13.17
C ARG A 417 -6.06 5.98 11.80
N ALA A 418 -6.52 4.89 11.18
CA ALA A 418 -6.20 4.63 9.78
C ALA A 418 -7.03 5.56 8.88
N PHE A 419 -6.53 5.82 7.67
CA PHE A 419 -7.25 6.52 6.61
C PHE A 419 -8.48 5.75 6.17
N CYS A 420 -8.28 4.50 5.80
CA CYS A 420 -9.31 3.51 5.59
C CYS A 420 -8.64 2.13 5.67
N LEU A 421 -9.37 1.09 6.08
CA LEU A 421 -8.79 -0.26 6.00
C LEU A 421 -8.86 -0.75 4.55
N GLU A 422 -7.72 -0.92 3.89
CA GLU A 422 -7.63 -1.33 2.49
C GLU A 422 -6.59 -2.46 2.28
N SER A 423 -6.54 -3.04 1.09
CA SER A 423 -5.53 -4.02 0.68
C SER A 423 -4.54 -3.35 -0.29
N THR A 424 -3.51 -2.72 0.25
CA THR A 424 -2.54 -1.94 -0.55
C THR A 424 -1.32 -2.75 -0.98
N TRP A 425 -1.05 -3.89 -0.34
CA TRP A 425 0.05 -4.79 -0.69
C TRP A 425 -0.32 -6.27 -0.58
N ARG A 426 0.10 -7.06 -1.57
CA ARG A 426 -0.11 -8.51 -1.62
C ARG A 426 1.11 -9.25 -1.08
N TYR A 427 1.03 -9.69 0.16
CA TYR A 427 2.16 -10.29 0.88
C TYR A 427 2.31 -11.80 0.67
N PHE A 428 1.21 -12.50 0.45
CA PHE A 428 1.24 -13.93 0.15
C PHE A 428 1.18 -14.16 -1.36
N ASN A 429 1.70 -15.30 -1.80
CA ASN A 429 1.68 -15.70 -3.19
C ASN A 429 1.36 -17.18 -3.28
N ASN A 430 0.11 -17.54 -3.07
CA ASN A 430 -0.38 -18.91 -3.11
C ASN A 430 -1.81 -18.96 -3.67
N GLU A 431 -2.30 -20.16 -3.94
CA GLU A 431 -3.60 -20.44 -4.54
C GLU A 431 -4.79 -19.90 -3.74
N ASP A 432 -4.59 -19.62 -2.46
CA ASP A 432 -5.63 -19.11 -1.54
C ASP A 432 -5.57 -17.57 -1.40
N THR A 433 -4.59 -16.90 -2.03
CA THR A 433 -4.46 -15.44 -1.99
C THR A 433 -5.04 -14.84 -3.26
N PRO A 434 -6.15 -14.09 -3.23
CA PRO A 434 -6.77 -13.57 -4.43
C PRO A 434 -5.85 -12.59 -5.18
N PHE A 435 -6.03 -12.50 -6.51
CA PHE A 435 -5.41 -11.48 -7.36
C PHE A 435 -6.09 -10.12 -7.18
N THR A 436 -7.41 -10.12 -6.94
CA THR A 436 -8.22 -8.91 -6.80
C THR A 436 -9.06 -8.93 -5.52
N HIS A 437 -9.47 -7.76 -5.05
CA HIS A 437 -10.37 -7.60 -3.90
C HIS A 437 -11.37 -6.46 -4.16
N PRO A 438 -12.49 -6.41 -3.40
CA PRO A 438 -13.46 -5.32 -3.51
C PRO A 438 -13.14 -4.13 -2.60
N TYR A 439 -12.10 -4.23 -1.77
CA TYR A 439 -11.87 -3.26 -0.70
C TYR A 439 -11.36 -1.91 -1.24
N THR A 440 -12.01 -0.85 -0.79
CA THR A 440 -11.72 0.57 -1.06
C THR A 440 -12.02 1.39 0.20
N CYS A 441 -11.68 2.67 0.24
CA CYS A 441 -12.07 3.52 1.37
C CYS A 441 -13.60 3.65 1.57
N SER A 442 -14.42 3.38 0.54
CA SER A 442 -15.89 3.35 0.62
C SER A 442 -16.46 1.96 0.97
N TYR A 443 -15.67 0.90 0.83
CA TYR A 443 -16.03 -0.46 1.21
C TYR A 443 -14.80 -1.14 1.82
N GLN A 444 -14.62 -1.02 3.14
CA GLN A 444 -13.33 -1.24 3.77
C GLN A 444 -13.07 -2.71 4.13
N GLY A 445 -11.80 -3.10 4.11
CA GLY A 445 -11.32 -4.40 4.55
C GLY A 445 -9.95 -4.77 4.00
N THR A 446 -9.40 -5.88 4.50
CA THR A 446 -8.15 -6.44 4.01
C THR A 446 -8.35 -7.89 3.56
N ALA A 447 -8.05 -8.17 2.30
CA ALA A 447 -8.19 -9.51 1.72
C ALA A 447 -7.22 -10.52 2.35
N ALA A 448 -7.57 -11.81 2.35
CA ALA A 448 -6.71 -12.87 2.84
C ALA A 448 -5.33 -12.85 2.16
N GLY A 449 -4.25 -12.80 2.94
CA GLY A 449 -2.87 -12.73 2.42
C GLY A 449 -2.42 -11.36 1.89
N TRP A 450 -3.28 -10.34 1.99
CA TRP A 450 -2.96 -8.94 1.72
C TRP A 450 -2.67 -8.18 3.02
N GLY A 451 -2.18 -6.95 2.88
CA GLY A 451 -1.95 -6.03 3.98
C GLY A 451 -2.30 -4.59 3.61
N ASP A 452 -2.47 -3.80 4.66
CA ASP A 452 -2.63 -2.36 4.63
C ASP A 452 -1.32 -1.73 5.13
N ASP A 453 -0.66 -0.94 4.27
CA ASP A 453 0.58 -0.25 4.58
C ASP A 453 0.39 1.26 4.64
N TYR A 454 0.46 1.80 5.86
CA TYR A 454 0.62 3.24 6.05
C TYR A 454 2.08 3.60 6.08
N ILE A 455 2.60 3.97 4.92
CA ILE A 455 3.99 4.31 4.71
C ILE A 455 4.42 5.53 5.53
N ALA A 456 5.69 5.58 5.91
CA ALA A 456 6.27 6.75 6.56
C ALA A 456 6.11 7.99 5.66
N GLY A 457 5.62 9.08 6.23
CA GLY A 457 5.42 10.37 5.53
C GLY A 457 3.94 10.78 5.41
N LEU A 458 3.02 9.80 5.38
CA LEU A 458 1.58 10.02 5.47
C LEU A 458 1.23 10.75 6.78
N ASP A 459 0.38 11.78 6.67
CA ASP A 459 -0.07 12.58 7.81
C ASP A 459 -1.03 11.83 8.74
#